data_AF-A0AAX2BU47-F1
#
_entry.id   AF-A0AAX2BU47-F1
#
_cell.length_a   1.000
_cell.length_b   1.000
_cell.length_c   1.000
_cell.angle_alpha   90.00
_cell.angle_beta   90.00
_cell.angle_gamma   90.00
#
_symmetry.space_group_name_H-M   'P 1'
#
loop_
_entity.id
_entity.type
_entity.pdbx_description
1 polymer ?
#
loop_
_entity_poly.entity_id
_entity_poly.type
_entity_poly.pdbx_seq_one_letter_code
_entity_poly.pdbx_strand_id
1 'polypeptide(L)'
;MLPEDIVHSLADWLSKMNDSQKIAALNSLQRFIHYHGPFRNEPVGCVQWIPAECVIANDYNPDTISPVERKILELSLLQDGFTQPIVVTVGRAEELHYHVMDGYQRYFLSQKPLLRKRLRGHIPVTIIRPQDDAIFSLMAAVTREQVIINTK
;
A
#
# COMPACT_ATOMS: atom_id res chain seq x y z
N MET A 1 -2.19 -26.69 -1.83
CA MET A 1 -3.42 -25.93 -1.51
C MET A 1 -3.46 -25.68 -0.01
N LEU A 2 -4.07 -24.59 0.45
CA LEU A 2 -4.20 -24.32 1.89
C LEU A 2 -5.18 -25.34 2.53
N PRO A 3 -4.81 -25.96 3.67
CA PRO A 3 -5.72 -26.79 4.46
C PRO A 3 -7.03 -26.06 4.84
N GLU A 4 -8.16 -26.78 4.87
CA GLU A 4 -9.48 -26.20 5.15
C GLU A 4 -9.58 -25.56 6.54
N ASP A 5 -8.96 -26.17 7.55
CA ASP A 5 -8.89 -25.64 8.91
C ASP A 5 -8.19 -24.27 8.96
N ILE A 6 -7.14 -24.09 8.17
CA ILE A 6 -6.45 -22.80 8.03
C ILE A 6 -7.36 -21.78 7.34
N VAL A 7 -8.06 -22.17 6.27
CA VAL A 7 -8.99 -21.28 5.55
C VAL A 7 -10.10 -20.80 6.48
N HIS A 8 -10.74 -21.71 7.23
CA HIS A 8 -11.78 -21.36 8.19
C HIS A 8 -11.27 -20.46 9.30
N SER A 9 -10.09 -20.76 9.86
CA SER A 9 -9.48 -19.96 10.92
C SER A 9 -9.16 -18.54 10.46
N LEU A 10 -8.62 -18.37 9.25
CA LEU A 10 -8.35 -17.06 8.68
C LEU A 10 -9.64 -16.27 8.39
N ALA A 11 -10.68 -16.94 7.87
CA ALA A 11 -11.97 -16.30 7.61
C ALA A 11 -12.63 -15.81 8.89
N ASP A 12 -12.68 -16.64 9.93
CA ASP A 12 -13.20 -16.27 11.25
C ASP A 12 -12.40 -15.12 11.87
N TRP A 13 -11.07 -15.19 11.83
CA TRP A 13 -10.18 -14.13 12.31
C TRP A 13 -10.44 -12.78 11.64
N LEU A 14 -10.57 -12.75 10.30
CA LEU A 14 -10.86 -11.53 9.56
C LEU A 14 -12.30 -11.03 9.79
N SER A 15 -13.27 -11.91 10.02
CA SER A 15 -14.68 -11.52 10.20
C SER A 15 -14.91 -10.60 11.40
N LYS A 16 -14.04 -10.69 12.42
CA LYS A 16 -14.10 -9.93 13.69
C LYS A 16 -13.56 -8.50 13.59
N MET A 17 -13.11 -8.08 12.41
CA MET A 17 -12.39 -6.83 12.20
C MET A 17 -13.18 -5.84 11.33
N ASN A 18 -13.00 -4.54 11.60
CA ASN A 18 -13.42 -3.48 10.68
C ASN A 18 -12.46 -3.37 9.47
N ASP A 19 -12.81 -2.56 8.48
CA ASP A 19 -12.04 -2.48 7.23
C ASP A 19 -10.59 -2.04 7.43
N SER A 20 -10.33 -1.10 8.33
CA SER A 20 -8.96 -0.63 8.61
C SER A 20 -8.13 -1.71 9.30
N GLN A 21 -8.71 -2.40 10.28
CA GLN A 21 -8.09 -3.55 10.95
C GLN A 21 -7.81 -4.69 9.97
N LYS A 22 -8.76 -4.98 9.06
CA LYS A 22 -8.57 -5.99 8.01
C LYS A 22 -7.40 -5.64 7.09
N ILE A 23 -7.28 -4.39 6.64
CA ILE A 23 -6.16 -3.95 5.81
C ILE A 23 -4.82 -4.18 6.53
N ALA A 24 -4.72 -3.75 7.79
CA ALA A 24 -3.49 -3.94 8.58
C ALA A 24 -3.15 -5.42 8.79
N ALA A 25 -4.15 -6.24 9.13
CA ALA A 25 -4.02 -7.68 9.31
C ALA A 25 -3.60 -8.40 8.02
N LEU A 26 -4.22 -8.07 6.89
CA LEU A 26 -3.89 -8.63 5.57
C LEU A 26 -2.50 -8.22 5.11
N ASN A 27 -2.12 -6.95 5.29
CA ASN A 27 -0.76 -6.49 5.02
C ASN A 27 0.27 -7.30 5.85
N SER A 28 -0.01 -7.52 7.13
CA SER A 28 0.86 -8.33 8.01
C SER A 28 0.97 -9.78 7.55
N LEU A 29 -0.16 -10.40 7.17
CA LEU A 29 -0.18 -11.75 6.65
C LEU A 29 0.59 -11.86 5.32
N GLN A 30 0.42 -10.90 4.42
CA GLN A 30 1.15 -10.84 3.15
C GLN A 30 2.67 -10.77 3.37
N ARG A 31 3.13 -9.94 4.31
CA ARG A 31 4.56 -9.89 4.66
C ARG A 31 5.07 -11.20 5.23
N PHE A 32 4.31 -11.81 6.13
CA PHE A 32 4.65 -13.12 6.70
C PHE A 32 4.80 -14.18 5.60
N ILE A 33 3.80 -14.30 4.72
CA ILE A 33 3.83 -15.25 3.59
C ILE A 33 5.00 -14.94 2.67
N HIS A 34 5.22 -13.67 2.33
CA HIS A 34 6.31 -13.25 1.45
C HIS A 34 7.68 -13.59 2.03
N TYR A 35 7.92 -13.31 3.31
CA TYR A 35 9.18 -13.60 4.01
C TYR A 35 9.52 -15.09 3.98
N HIS A 36 8.51 -15.95 4.15
CA HIS A 36 8.66 -17.41 4.09
C HIS A 36 8.61 -17.99 2.67
N GLY A 37 8.35 -17.16 1.65
CA GLY A 37 8.24 -17.58 0.25
C GLY A 37 9.59 -17.72 -0.46
N PRO A 38 9.64 -18.48 -1.57
CA PRO A 38 10.86 -18.66 -2.36
C PRO A 38 11.29 -17.40 -3.13
N PHE A 39 10.37 -16.43 -3.32
CA PHE A 39 10.61 -15.17 -4.02
C PHE A 39 10.66 -13.97 -3.07
N ARG A 40 11.06 -14.17 -1.80
CA ARG A 40 11.15 -13.10 -0.78
C ARG A 40 12.06 -11.92 -1.13
N ASN A 41 12.91 -12.09 -2.14
CA ASN A 41 13.81 -11.05 -2.64
C ASN A 41 13.16 -10.21 -3.76
N GLU A 42 11.97 -10.59 -4.24
CA GLU A 42 11.26 -9.92 -5.33
C GLU A 42 10.14 -9.02 -4.76
N PRO A 43 10.32 -7.68 -4.73
CA PRO A 43 9.39 -6.78 -4.04
C PRO A 43 7.93 -6.86 -4.54
N VAL A 44 7.73 -7.20 -5.81
CA VAL A 44 6.41 -7.38 -6.42
C VAL A 44 5.59 -8.48 -5.74
N GLY A 45 6.25 -9.44 -5.07
CA GLY A 45 5.59 -10.51 -4.33
C GLY A 45 4.95 -10.06 -3.02
N CYS A 46 5.12 -8.80 -2.61
CA CYS A 46 4.58 -8.25 -1.37
C CYS A 46 4.00 -6.84 -1.60
N VAL A 47 2.82 -6.79 -2.23
CA VAL A 47 2.05 -5.54 -2.31
C VAL A 47 1.46 -5.24 -0.95
N GLN A 48 1.53 -3.98 -0.52
CA GLN A 48 1.01 -3.48 0.74
C GLN A 48 0.03 -2.34 0.46
N TRP A 49 -1.12 -2.33 1.14
CA TRP A 49 -2.07 -1.23 1.06
C TRP A 49 -1.80 -0.23 2.18
N ILE A 50 -1.20 0.91 1.86
CA ILE A 50 -0.82 1.91 2.86
C ILE A 50 -1.66 3.18 2.72
N PRO A 51 -1.87 3.94 3.82
CA PRO A 51 -2.53 5.24 3.73
C PRO A 51 -1.78 6.17 2.79
N ALA A 52 -2.51 6.83 1.89
CA ALA A 52 -1.94 7.72 0.88
C ALA A 52 -1.17 8.89 1.49
N GLU A 53 -1.57 9.36 2.66
CA GLU A 53 -0.91 10.41 3.45
C GLU A 53 0.49 10.04 3.94
N CYS A 54 0.81 8.76 4.08
CA CYS A 54 2.16 8.31 4.47
C CYS A 54 3.14 8.29 3.28
N VAL A 55 2.67 8.61 2.07
CA VAL A 55 3.46 8.58 0.84
C VAL A 55 3.73 9.98 0.35
N ILE A 56 5.02 10.29 0.21
CA ILE A 56 5.54 11.53 -0.35
C ILE A 56 6.03 11.23 -1.77
N ALA A 57 5.51 11.98 -2.74
CA ALA A 57 6.12 12.01 -4.06
C ALA A 57 7.32 12.97 -4.02
N ASN A 58 8.42 12.58 -4.65
CA ASN A 58 9.55 13.48 -4.84
C ASN A 58 9.19 14.58 -5.88
N ASP A 59 9.81 15.75 -5.76
CA ASP A 59 9.63 16.85 -6.71
C ASP A 59 10.26 16.58 -8.08
N TYR A 60 11.05 15.50 -8.18
CA TYR A 60 11.71 15.10 -9.41
C TYR A 60 10.83 14.12 -10.20
N ASN A 61 9.88 14.66 -10.98
CA ASN A 61 9.20 13.89 -12.01
C ASN A 61 9.29 14.60 -13.38
N PRO A 62 10.28 14.27 -14.23
CA PRO A 62 10.44 14.86 -15.55
C PRO A 62 9.37 14.39 -16.56
N ASP A 63 8.61 13.33 -16.24
CA ASP A 63 7.68 12.70 -17.18
C ASP A 63 6.34 13.44 -17.24
N THR A 64 6.29 14.41 -18.14
CA THR A 64 5.04 15.09 -18.53
C THR A 64 4.26 14.19 -19.47
N ILE A 65 3.37 13.36 -18.92
CA ILE A 65 2.42 12.61 -19.74
C ILE A 65 1.39 13.55 -20.38
N SER A 66 0.91 13.20 -21.57
CA SER A 66 -0.10 13.98 -22.27
C SER A 66 -1.45 13.97 -21.53
N PRO A 67 -2.32 14.99 -21.72
CA PRO A 67 -3.66 15.00 -21.13
C PRO A 67 -4.50 13.78 -21.53
N VAL A 68 -4.33 13.28 -22.77
CA VAL A 68 -5.06 12.12 -23.29
C VAL A 68 -4.63 10.84 -22.56
N GLU A 69 -3.32 10.58 -22.46
CA GLU A 69 -2.80 9.43 -21.74
C GLU A 69 -3.19 9.46 -20.25
N ARG A 70 -3.15 10.66 -19.63
CA ARG A 70 -3.61 10.83 -18.25
C ARG A 70 -5.09 10.45 -18.09
N LYS A 71 -5.92 10.79 -19.07
CA LYS A 71 -7.35 10.45 -19.03
C LYS A 71 -7.58 8.95 -19.21
N ILE A 72 -6.85 8.31 -20.12
CA ILE A 72 -6.89 6.86 -20.32
C ILE A 72 -6.46 6.14 -19.03
N LEU A 73 -5.37 6.59 -18.40
CA LEU A 73 -4.91 6.01 -17.14
C LEU A 73 -5.93 6.17 -16.01
N GLU A 74 -6.56 7.35 -15.89
CA GLU A 74 -7.64 7.57 -14.92
C GLU A 74 -8.82 6.61 -15.15
N LEU A 75 -9.22 6.41 -16.40
CA LEU A 75 -10.30 5.49 -16.75
C LEU A 75 -9.94 4.05 -16.40
N SER A 76 -8.73 3.59 -16.74
CA SER A 76 -8.27 2.25 -16.36
C SER A 76 -8.21 2.10 -14.83
N LEU A 77 -7.74 3.10 -14.09
CA LEU A 77 -7.77 3.05 -12.61
C LEU A 77 -9.19 3.00 -12.05
N LEU A 78 -10.19 3.57 -12.72
CA LEU A 78 -11.60 3.51 -12.30
C LEU A 78 -12.26 2.18 -12.65
N GLN A 79 -11.96 1.63 -13.83
CA GLN A 79 -12.57 0.41 -14.37
C GLN A 79 -11.88 -0.86 -13.87
N ASP A 80 -10.55 -0.93 -14.01
CA ASP A 80 -9.74 -2.12 -13.74
C ASP A 80 -9.08 -2.07 -12.35
N GLY A 81 -8.97 -0.87 -11.78
CA GLY A 81 -8.23 -0.64 -10.54
C GLY A 81 -6.72 -0.60 -10.75
N PHE A 82 -5.98 -0.80 -9.66
CA PHE A 82 -4.52 -0.88 -9.73
C PHE A 82 -4.10 -2.26 -10.21
N THR A 83 -3.65 -2.34 -11.45
CA THR A 83 -3.06 -3.56 -12.04
C THR A 83 -1.56 -3.68 -11.75
N GLN A 84 -0.92 -2.57 -11.38
CA GLN A 84 0.48 -2.49 -10.96
C GLN A 84 0.58 -1.60 -9.72
N PRO A 85 1.35 -2.00 -8.68
CA PRO A 85 1.54 -1.18 -7.50
C PRO A 85 2.41 0.05 -7.79
N ILE A 86 2.37 1.03 -6.88
CA ILE A 86 3.32 2.15 -6.86
C ILE A 86 4.61 1.65 -6.21
N VAL A 87 5.75 1.93 -6.80
CA VAL A 87 7.04 1.53 -6.22
C VAL A 87 7.49 2.62 -5.26
N VAL A 88 7.80 2.24 -4.03
CA VAL A 88 8.24 3.17 -2.99
C VAL A 88 9.51 2.69 -2.31
N THR A 89 10.30 3.61 -1.77
CA THR A 89 11.35 3.33 -0.77
C THR A 89 10.94 3.93 0.57
N VAL A 90 11.53 3.46 1.66
CA VAL A 90 11.39 4.11 2.97
C VAL A 90 12.51 5.14 3.14
N GLY A 91 12.20 6.30 3.72
CA GLY A 91 13.18 7.32 4.10
C GLY A 91 14.16 6.82 5.17
N ARG A 92 15.16 7.65 5.51
CA ARG A 92 16.03 7.37 6.68
C ARG A 92 15.22 7.52 7.97
N ALA A 93 15.69 6.94 9.07
CA ALA A 93 14.98 6.82 10.36
C ALA A 93 14.33 8.12 10.91
N GLU A 94 14.81 9.29 10.49
CA GLU A 94 14.29 10.61 10.89
C GLU A 94 13.04 11.04 10.09
N GLU A 95 12.84 10.49 8.89
CA GLU A 95 11.71 10.72 8.00
C GLU A 95 10.96 9.40 7.76
N LEU A 96 10.05 9.04 8.67
CA LEU A 96 9.20 7.85 8.57
C LEU A 96 8.10 8.04 7.50
N HIS A 97 8.51 8.26 6.26
CA HIS A 97 7.63 8.34 5.10
C HIS A 97 8.05 7.37 4.01
N TYR A 98 7.09 7.02 3.15
CA TYR A 98 7.36 6.31 1.90
C TYR A 98 7.61 7.33 0.79
N HIS A 99 8.68 7.15 0.03
CA HIS A 99 9.00 8.01 -1.10
C HIS A 99 8.70 7.28 -2.41
N VAL A 100 7.91 7.91 -3.29
CA VAL A 100 7.60 7.35 -4.61
C VAL A 100 8.87 7.28 -5.46
N MET A 101 9.12 6.09 -6.02
CA MET A 101 10.23 5.81 -6.94
C MET A 101 9.74 5.54 -8.36
N ASP A 102 8.55 4.93 -8.52
CA ASP A 102 7.87 4.72 -9.81
C ASP A 102 6.35 4.67 -9.59
N GLY A 103 5.58 4.97 -10.63
CA GLY A 103 4.13 5.01 -10.60
C GLY A 103 3.56 6.36 -10.16
N TYR A 104 4.31 7.45 -10.29
CA TYR A 104 3.87 8.80 -9.90
C TYR A 104 2.50 9.16 -10.46
N GLN A 105 2.25 8.92 -11.74
CA GLN A 105 0.98 9.30 -12.37
C GLN A 105 -0.20 8.52 -11.74
N ARG A 106 0.02 7.25 -11.35
CA ARG A 106 -0.97 6.45 -10.60
C ARG A 106 -1.18 7.00 -9.20
N TYR A 107 -0.10 7.33 -8.50
CA TYR A 107 -0.16 7.98 -7.18
C TYR A 107 -0.95 9.29 -7.26
N PHE A 108 -0.58 10.18 -8.17
CA PHE A 108 -1.21 11.49 -8.35
C PHE A 108 -2.71 11.36 -8.66
N LEU A 109 -3.08 10.48 -9.59
CA LEU A 109 -4.50 10.24 -9.92
C LEU A 109 -5.27 9.63 -8.76
N SER A 110 -4.65 8.76 -7.94
CA SER A 110 -5.29 8.17 -6.77
C SER A 110 -5.72 9.18 -5.71
N GLN A 111 -5.10 10.37 -5.68
CA GLN A 111 -5.47 11.46 -4.78
C GLN A 111 -6.79 12.14 -5.15
N LYS A 112 -7.31 11.92 -6.37
CA LYS A 112 -8.60 12.49 -6.77
C LYS A 112 -9.72 11.97 -5.88
N PRO A 113 -10.70 12.81 -5.48
CA PRO A 113 -11.72 12.45 -4.49
C PRO A 113 -12.46 11.13 -4.79
N LEU A 114 -12.79 10.89 -6.06
CA LEU A 114 -13.48 9.67 -6.49
C LEU A 114 -12.65 8.41 -6.24
N LEU A 115 -11.39 8.41 -6.68
CA LEU A 115 -10.47 7.29 -6.48
C LEU A 115 -10.11 7.14 -4.99
N ARG A 116 -9.80 8.24 -4.30
CA ARG A 116 -9.48 8.23 -2.86
C ARG A 116 -10.60 7.61 -2.04
N LYS A 117 -11.87 7.94 -2.34
CA LYS A 117 -13.04 7.33 -1.69
C LYS A 117 -13.15 5.83 -2.01
N ARG A 118 -13.03 5.45 -3.29
CA ARG A 118 -13.10 4.04 -3.73
C ARG A 118 -12.02 3.18 -3.07
N LEU A 119 -10.83 3.73 -2.92
CA LEU A 119 -9.65 3.07 -2.34
C LEU A 119 -9.56 3.23 -0.81
N ARG A 120 -10.58 3.83 -0.17
CA ARG A 120 -10.63 4.02 1.29
C ARG A 120 -9.42 4.80 1.82
N GLY A 121 -8.88 5.73 1.04
CA GLY A 121 -7.67 6.49 1.38
C GLY A 121 -6.36 5.73 1.27
N HIS A 122 -6.36 4.48 0.79
CA HIS A 122 -5.15 3.67 0.68
C HIS A 122 -4.67 3.56 -0.77
N ILE A 123 -3.41 3.20 -0.94
CA ILE A 123 -2.80 2.89 -2.24
C ILE A 123 -1.96 1.62 -2.14
N PRO A 124 -1.93 0.79 -3.20
CA PRO A 124 -1.10 -0.40 -3.24
C PRO A 124 0.33 -0.01 -3.58
N VAL A 125 1.27 -0.42 -2.74
CA VAL A 125 2.69 -0.16 -2.92
C VAL A 125 3.53 -1.42 -2.86
N THR A 126 4.65 -1.38 -3.56
CA THR A 126 5.75 -2.32 -3.44
C THR A 126 6.95 -1.58 -2.89
N ILE A 127 7.52 -2.08 -1.80
CA ILE A 127 8.61 -1.42 -1.09
C ILE A 127 9.94 -1.98 -1.59
N ILE A 128 10.79 -1.15 -2.18
CA ILE A 128 12.16 -1.50 -2.57
C ILE A 128 13.14 -1.12 -1.48
N ARG A 129 14.25 -1.87 -1.41
CA ARG A 129 15.32 -1.69 -0.41
C ARG A 129 14.77 -1.52 1.02
N PRO A 130 13.94 -2.47 1.48
CA PRO A 130 13.45 -2.45 2.84
C PRO A 130 14.63 -2.45 3.83
N GLN A 131 14.80 -1.38 4.63
CA GLN A 131 15.51 -1.52 5.89
C GLN A 131 14.48 -2.05 6.89
N ASP A 132 14.66 -3.29 7.36
CA ASP A 132 13.67 -3.98 8.19
C ASP A 132 13.21 -3.11 9.37
N ASP A 133 14.15 -2.49 10.08
CA ASP A 133 13.87 -1.60 11.22
C ASP A 133 13.00 -0.38 10.86
N ALA A 134 13.23 0.22 9.69
CA ALA A 134 12.48 1.38 9.22
C ALA A 134 11.02 1.01 8.86
N ILE A 135 10.83 -0.17 8.27
CA ILE A 135 9.51 -0.69 7.92
C ILE A 135 8.69 -0.99 9.18
N PHE A 136 9.28 -1.66 10.17
CA PHE A 136 8.59 -1.93 11.43
C PHE A 136 8.22 -0.63 12.16
N SER A 137 9.12 0.35 12.16
CA SER A 137 8.89 1.65 12.80
C SER A 137 7.72 2.41 12.15
N LEU A 138 7.67 2.43 10.82
CA LEU A 138 6.62 3.14 10.09
C LEU A 138 5.25 2.45 10.27
N MET A 139 5.23 1.12 10.34
CA MET A 139 4.00 0.38 10.66
C MET A 139 3.46 0.67 12.06
N ALA A 140 4.36 0.77 13.04
CA ALA A 140 3.97 1.17 14.39
C ALA A 140 3.41 2.60 14.41
N ALA A 141 3.99 3.52 13.64
CA ALA A 141 3.49 4.89 13.49
C ALA A 141 2.09 4.93 12.87
N VAL A 142 1.89 4.25 11.73
CA VAL A 142 0.58 4.18 11.04
C VAL A 142 -0.50 3.61 11.96
N THR A 143 -0.19 2.53 12.68
CA THR A 143 -1.16 1.90 13.59
C THR A 143 -1.53 2.84 14.74
N ARG A 144 -0.56 3.62 15.27
CA ARG A 144 -0.82 4.61 16.34
C ARG A 144 -1.68 5.77 15.84
N GLU A 145 -1.38 6.34 14.67
CA GLU A 145 -2.16 7.44 14.09
C GLU A 145 -3.60 7.01 13.79
N GLN A 146 -3.80 5.80 13.26
CA GLN A 146 -5.14 5.26 12.98
C GLN A 146 -5.98 5.04 14.26
N VAL A 147 -5.35 4.67 15.38
CA VAL A 147 -6.01 4.53 16.68
C VAL A 147 -6.43 5.88 17.23
N ILE A 148 -5.58 6.91 17.08
CA ILE A 148 -5.86 8.28 17.54
C ILE A 148 -7.01 8.92 16.73
N ILE A 149 -7.08 8.67 15.42
CA ILE A 149 -8.16 9.19 14.55
C ILE A 149 -9.51 8.53 14.86
N ASN A 150 -9.52 7.26 15.28
CA ASN A 150 -10.76 6.54 15.64
C ASN A 150 -11.24 6.78 17.09
N THR A 151 -10.52 7.58 17.89
CA THR A 151 -10.91 7.95 19.27
C THR A 151 -11.34 9.41 19.44
N LYS A 152 -11.45 10.16 18.33
CA LYS A 152 -12.08 11.49 18.28
C LYS A 152 -13.35 11.44 17.43
#